data_AF-A0A950LY53-F1
#
_entry.id   AF-A0A950LY53-F1
#
_cell.length_a   1.000
_cell.length_b   1.000
_cell.length_c   1.000
_cell.angle_alpha   90.00
_cell.angle_beta   90.00
_cell.angle_gamma   90.00
#
_symmetry.space_group_name_H-M   'P 1'
#
loop_
_entity.id
_entity.type
_entity.pdbx_description
1 polymer ?
#
loop_
_entity_poly.entity_id
_entity_poly.type
_entity_poly.pdbx_seq_one_letter_code
_entity_poly.pdbx_strand_id
1 'polypeptide(L)'
;MRRQTSVATAFPVRIWGLDVDGRPFAQIASVITISDGGVLLNGVRHRLRAGEVVDVQYNNIKAEFLVIWAGKRGTPSEGELGLQSLPSQPCLWESYLDEVSGPIAQG
;
A
#
# COMPACT_ATOMS: atom_id res chain seq x y z
N MET A 1 11.02 -20.13 3.69
CA MET A 1 10.70 -18.87 4.40
C MET A 1 11.69 -17.80 3.94
N ARG A 2 11.27 -16.81 3.17
CA ARG A 2 12.11 -15.64 2.88
C ARG A 2 11.85 -14.61 3.97
N ARG A 3 12.91 -14.13 4.63
CA ARG A 3 12.85 -13.00 5.57
C ARG A 3 12.55 -11.75 4.75
N GLN A 4 11.27 -11.40 4.62
CA GLN A 4 10.86 -10.15 4.04
C GLN A 4 10.97 -9.09 5.13
N THR A 5 12.03 -8.29 5.12
CA THR A 5 12.19 -7.17 6.04
C THR A 5 11.01 -6.23 5.84
N SER A 6 10.14 -6.16 6.84
CA SER A 6 8.88 -5.44 6.80
C SER A 6 8.96 -4.35 7.86
N VAL A 7 8.92 -3.08 7.44
CA VAL A 7 8.91 -1.95 8.38
C VAL A 7 7.45 -1.69 8.75
N ALA A 8 7.11 -1.92 10.02
CA ALA A 8 5.81 -1.52 10.54
C ALA A 8 5.75 0.01 10.58
N THR A 9 4.77 0.59 9.90
CA THR A 9 4.61 2.04 9.81
C THR A 9 3.13 2.41 9.77
N ALA A 10 2.81 3.67 10.05
CA ALA A 10 1.45 4.18 10.03
C ALA A 10 1.45 5.61 9.46
N PHE A 11 1.41 5.74 8.14
CA PHE A 11 1.25 7.03 7.47
C PHE A 11 0.15 7.00 6.40
N PRO A 12 -0.51 8.15 6.15
CA PRO A 12 -1.60 8.21 5.18
C PRO A 12 -1.08 8.24 3.74
N VAL A 13 -1.79 7.53 2.86
CA VAL A 13 -1.65 7.60 1.40
C VAL A 13 -3.01 7.87 0.78
N ARG A 14 -3.02 8.52 -0.38
CA ARG A 14 -4.23 8.67 -1.18
C ARG A 14 -4.28 7.54 -2.21
N ILE A 15 -5.43 6.89 -2.31
CA ILE A 15 -5.69 5.84 -3.30
C ILE A 15 -6.90 6.18 -4.15
N TRP A 16 -6.88 5.77 -5.42
CA TRP A 16 -8.02 5.87 -6.32
C TRP A 16 -8.00 4.77 -7.38
N GLY A 17 -9.18 4.48 -7.91
CA GLY A 17 -9.38 3.40 -8.88
C GLY A 17 -10.87 3.16 -9.11
N LEU A 18 -11.18 1.96 -9.59
CA LEU A 18 -12.54 1.46 -9.71
C LEU A 18 -12.79 0.43 -8.62
N ASP A 19 -13.96 0.46 -8.00
CA ASP A 19 -14.39 -0.63 -7.11
C ASP A 19 -14.96 -1.82 -7.91
N VAL A 20 -15.30 -2.91 -7.20
CA VAL A 20 -15.87 -4.13 -7.80
C VAL A 20 -17.17 -3.91 -8.59
N ASP A 21 -17.86 -2.80 -8.36
CA ASP A 21 -19.10 -2.43 -9.04
C ASP A 21 -18.82 -1.48 -10.23
N GLY A 22 -17.54 -1.24 -10.55
CA GLY A 22 -17.07 -0.37 -11.62
C GLY A 22 -17.17 1.12 -11.29
N ARG A 23 -17.34 1.48 -10.01
CA ARG A 23 -17.53 2.87 -9.60
C ARG A 23 -16.19 3.52 -9.26
N PRO A 24 -15.89 4.71 -9.79
CA PRO A 24 -14.68 5.42 -9.42
C PRO A 24 -14.73 5.82 -7.95
N PHE A 25 -13.60 5.64 -7.27
CA PHE A 25 -13.43 6.09 -5.90
C PHE A 25 -12.09 6.79 -5.71
N ALA A 26 -12.03 7.64 -4.69
CA ALA A 26 -10.80 8.16 -4.15
C ALA A 26 -10.93 8.24 -2.63
N GLN A 27 -9.92 7.78 -1.90
CA GLN A 27 -9.92 7.85 -0.44
C GLN A 27 -8.50 7.96 0.12
N ILE A 28 -8.42 8.30 1.41
CA ILE A 28 -7.20 8.11 2.20
C ILE A 28 -7.23 6.71 2.81
N ALA A 29 -6.08 6.03 2.80
CA ALA A 29 -5.82 4.78 3.50
C ALA A 29 -4.51 4.91 4.28
N SER A 30 -4.28 4.01 5.22
CA SER A 30 -3.03 3.99 5.99
C SER A 30 -2.13 2.86 5.52
N VAL A 31 -0.86 3.15 5.25
CA VAL A 31 0.16 2.12 5.12
C VAL A 31 0.40 1.50 6.49
N ILE A 32 0.34 0.18 6.60
CA ILE A 32 0.62 -0.58 7.83
C ILE A 32 1.99 -1.24 7.77
N THR A 33 2.39 -1.69 6.59
CA THR A 33 3.65 -2.40 6.38
C THR A 33 4.15 -2.18 4.96
N ILE A 34 5.44 -1.93 4.82
CA ILE A 34 6.14 -1.86 3.53
C ILE A 34 7.09 -3.05 3.44
N SER A 35 7.09 -3.73 2.29
CA SER A 35 8.02 -4.80 1.95
C SER A 35 8.71 -4.50 0.62
N ASP A 36 9.72 -5.31 0.27
CA ASP A 36 10.36 -5.23 -1.04
C ASP A 36 9.34 -5.48 -2.16
N GLY A 37 8.99 -4.42 -2.89
CA GLY A 37 8.03 -4.42 -3.99
C GLY A 37 6.54 -4.42 -3.60
N GLY A 38 6.19 -4.35 -2.30
CA GLY A 38 4.79 -4.45 -1.86
C GLY A 38 4.44 -3.58 -0.66
N VAL A 39 3.14 -3.39 -0.44
CA VAL A 39 2.61 -2.64 0.70
C VAL A 39 1.31 -3.24 1.20
N LEU A 40 1.10 -3.19 2.51
CA LEU A 40 -0.18 -3.48 3.14
C LEU A 40 -0.84 -2.17 3.55
N LEU A 41 -2.04 -1.92 3.02
CA LEU A 41 -2.89 -0.82 3.44
C LEU A 41 -3.98 -1.30 4.40
N ASN A 42 -4.48 -0.39 5.22
CA ASN A 42 -5.69 -0.57 6.01
C ASN A 42 -6.60 0.67 5.88
N GLY A 43 -7.87 0.51 6.25
CA GLY A 43 -8.89 1.55 6.18
C GLY A 43 -9.52 1.71 4.79
N VAL A 44 -9.32 0.76 3.88
CA VAL A 44 -9.94 0.76 2.55
C VAL A 44 -11.43 0.43 2.68
N ARG A 45 -12.31 1.37 2.34
CA ARG A 45 -13.77 1.22 2.52
C ARG A 45 -14.44 0.63 1.29
N HIS A 46 -13.84 0.85 0.12
CA HIS A 46 -14.30 0.32 -1.15
C HIS A 46 -13.87 -1.14 -1.29
N ARG A 47 -14.74 -1.96 -1.88
CA ARG A 47 -14.40 -3.35 -2.16
C ARG A 47 -13.55 -3.40 -3.42
N LEU A 48 -12.44 -4.12 -3.35
CA LEU A 48 -11.53 -4.39 -4.44
C LEU A 48 -11.30 -5.90 -4.56
N ARG A 49 -10.81 -6.34 -5.72
CA ARG A 49 -10.48 -7.73 -6.03
C ARG A 49 -9.02 -7.86 -6.42
N ALA A 50 -8.46 -9.04 -6.13
CA ALA A 50 -7.16 -9.40 -6.66
C ALA A 50 -7.17 -9.32 -8.20
N GLY A 51 -6.12 -8.74 -8.78
CA GLY A 51 -6.00 -8.49 -10.21
C GLY A 51 -6.38 -7.07 -10.64
N GLU A 52 -7.04 -6.27 -9.79
CA GLU A 52 -7.35 -4.87 -10.09
C GLU A 52 -6.12 -3.97 -9.88
N VAL A 53 -6.01 -2.90 -10.66
CA VAL A 53 -4.96 -1.89 -10.50
C VAL A 53 -5.54 -0.66 -9.81
N VAL A 54 -4.81 -0.16 -8.82
CA VAL A 54 -5.11 1.10 -8.13
C VAL A 54 -3.93 2.04 -8.23
N ASP A 55 -4.23 3.32 -8.29
CA ASP A 55 -3.23 4.36 -8.16
C ASP A 55 -3.03 4.68 -6.67
N VAL A 56 -1.77 4.81 -6.26
CA VAL A 56 -1.39 5.23 -4.92
C VAL A 56 -0.51 6.47 -5.02
N GLN A 57 -0.79 7.46 -4.17
CA GLN A 57 0.01 8.66 -4.02
C GLN A 57 0.49 8.80 -2.58
N TYR A 58 1.78 9.08 -2.50
CA TYR A 58 2.46 9.49 -1.29
C TYR A 58 3.27 10.75 -1.60
N ASN A 59 3.05 11.82 -0.84
CA ASN A 59 3.57 13.15 -1.14
C ASN A 59 3.23 13.57 -2.60
N ASN A 60 4.25 13.91 -3.38
CA ASN A 60 4.12 14.35 -4.77
C ASN A 60 4.39 13.23 -5.78
N ILE A 61 4.56 12.00 -5.32
CA ILE A 61 4.86 10.84 -6.17
C ILE A 61 3.60 9.99 -6.27
N LYS A 62 3.34 9.49 -7.48
CA LYS A 62 2.23 8.60 -7.81
C LYS A 62 2.79 7.35 -8.48
N ALA A 63 2.25 6.19 -8.12
CA ALA A 63 2.58 4.92 -8.75
C ALA A 63 1.35 4.01 -8.82
N GLU A 64 1.34 3.11 -9.81
CA GLU A 64 0.31 2.09 -9.99
C GLU A 64 0.67 0.80 -9.24
N PHE A 65 -0.31 0.24 -8.55
CA PHE A 65 -0.17 -0.98 -7.79
C PHE A 65 -1.24 -2.00 -8.19
N LEU A 66 -0.82 -3.25 -8.32
CA LEU A 66 -1.69 -4.39 -8.45
C LEU A 66 -2.23 -4.79 -7.08
N VAL A 67 -3.54 -4.93 -6.96
CA VAL A 67 -4.18 -5.61 -5.82
C VAL A 67 -3.85 -7.10 -5.91
N ILE A 68 -3.10 -7.60 -4.95
CA ILE A 68 -2.75 -9.03 -4.87
C ILE A 68 -3.71 -9.80 -3.97
N TRP A 69 -4.31 -9.13 -2.98
CA TRP A 69 -5.42 -9.65 -2.18
C TRP A 69 -6.17 -8.51 -1.47
N ALA A 70 -7.43 -8.76 -1.12
CA ALA A 70 -8.28 -7.84 -0.37
C ALA A 70 -8.91 -8.56 0.82
N GLY A 71 -8.93 -7.89 1.98
CA GLY A 71 -9.51 -8.42 3.19
C GLY A 71 -11.02 -8.64 3.08
N LYS A 72 -11.51 -9.70 3.71
CA LYS A 72 -12.92 -10.09 3.61
C LYS A 72 -13.76 -9.29 4.60
N ARG A 73 -14.92 -8.80 4.15
CA ARG A 73 -15.91 -8.17 5.04
C ARG A 73 -16.33 -9.11 6.18
N GLY A 74 -16.48 -8.54 7.37
CA GLY A 74 -16.83 -9.26 8.59
C GLY A 74 -15.67 -10.09 9.18
N THR A 75 -14.44 -9.85 8.74
CA THR A 75 -13.24 -10.51 9.28
C THR A 75 -12.28 -9.48 9.86
N PRO A 76 -11.31 -9.88 10.69
CA PRO A 76 -10.31 -8.95 11.23
C PRO A 76 -9.50 -8.21 10.16
N SER A 77 -9.37 -8.78 8.96
CA SER A 77 -8.69 -8.13 7.82
C SER A 77 -9.61 -7.21 7.01
N GLU A 78 -10.86 -6.98 7.43
CA GLU A 78 -11.74 -6.05 6.72
C GLU A 78 -11.09 -4.67 6.59
N GLY A 79 -11.03 -4.19 5.35
CA GLY A 79 -10.40 -2.92 5.01
C GLY A 79 -8.90 -3.00 4.77
N GLU A 80 -8.29 -4.18 4.93
CA GLU A 80 -6.92 -4.43 4.51
C GLU A 80 -6.81 -4.71 3.01
N LEU A 81 -5.72 -4.23 2.42
CA LEU A 81 -5.44 -4.39 1.00
C LEU A 81 -3.95 -4.65 0.79
N GLY A 82 -3.63 -5.84 0.28
CA GLY A 82 -2.28 -6.17 -0.17
C GLY A 82 -2.05 -5.67 -1.58
N LEU A 83 -1.02 -4.86 -1.74
CA LEU A 83 -0.64 -4.23 -3.01
C LEU A 83 0.78 -4.61 -3.41
N GLN A 84 1.00 -4.75 -4.71
CA GLN A 84 2.31 -4.96 -5.31
C GLN A 84 2.57 -3.89 -6.37
N SER A 85 3.75 -3.26 -6.32
CA SER A 85 4.13 -2.27 -7.32
C SER A 85 4.21 -2.92 -8.71
N LEU A 86 3.69 -2.27 -9.74
CA LEU A 86 3.86 -2.74 -11.11
C LEU A 86 5.31 -2.53 -11.60
N PRO A 87 5.77 -3.31 -12.59
CA PRO A 87 7.06 -3.07 -13.23
C PRO A 87 7.18 -1.63 -13.73
N SER A 88 8.39 -1.07 -13.65
CA SER A 88 8.72 0.28 -14.14
C SER A 88 8.06 1.46 -13.39
N GLN A 89 7.34 1.20 -12.31
CA GLN A 89 6.85 2.27 -11.43
C GLN A 89 7.99 2.81 -10.54
N PRO A 90 7.97 4.11 -10.21
CA PRO A 90 8.94 4.66 -9.26
C PRO A 90 8.77 4.01 -7.88
N CYS A 91 9.86 3.94 -7.11
CA CYS A 91 9.78 3.54 -5.72
C CYS A 91 9.04 4.63 -4.93
N LEU A 92 7.76 4.40 -4.64
CA LEU A 92 6.90 5.38 -3.96
C LEU A 92 7.40 5.71 -2.53
N TRP A 93 8.18 4.81 -1.93
CA TRP A 93 8.53 4.83 -0.51
C TRP A 93 9.96 5.30 -0.25
N GLU A 94 10.73 5.67 -1.27
CA GLU A 94 12.16 5.98 -1.17
C GLU A 94 12.44 7.02 -0.07
N SER A 95 11.72 8.14 -0.07
CA SER A 95 11.88 9.19 0.95
C SER A 95 11.58 8.71 2.36
N TYR A 96 10.57 7.85 2.53
CA TYR A 96 10.25 7.28 3.84
C TYR A 96 11.31 6.29 4.30
N LEU A 97 11.79 5.44 3.38
CA LEU A 97 12.85 4.46 3.65
C LEU A 97 14.17 5.13 4.01
N ASP A 98 14.51 6.25 3.36
CA ASP A 98 15.69 7.06 3.69
C ASP A 98 15.57 7.67 5.09
N GLU A 99 14.40 8.21 5.45
CA GLU A 99 14.13 8.76 6.78
C GLU A 99 14.29 7.70 7.89
N VAL A 100 13.77 6.49 7.70
CA VAL A 100 13.89 5.41 8.70
C VAL A 100 15.25 4.70 8.69
N SER A 101 15.99 4.78 7.58
CA SER A 101 17.34 4.22 7.44
C SER A 101 18.45 5.20 7.85
N GLY A 102 18.09 6.36 8.43
CA GLY A 102 19.04 7.28 9.03
C GLY A 102 20.04 6.57 9.94
N PRO A 103 21.25 7.11 10.13
CA PRO A 103 22.37 6.39 10.73
C PRO A 103 21.91 5.80 12.05
N ILE A 104 21.99 4.47 12.17
CA ILE A 104 21.84 3.79 13.45
C ILE A 104 22.86 4.47 14.37
N ALA A 105 22.37 5.33 15.25
CA ALA A 105 23.17 5.90 16.31
C ALA A 105 23.55 4.71 17.21
N GLN A 106 24.72 4.14 16.94
CA GLN A 106 25.44 3.30 17.89
C GLN A 106 25.76 4.20 19.07
N GLY A 107 25.07 3.97 20.19
CA GLY A 107 25.31 4.58 21.49
C GLY A 107 25.24 3.51 22.56
#